data_AF-A0A518CQW1-F1
#
_entry.id   AF-A0A518CQW1-F1
#
_cell.length_a   1.000
_cell.length_b   1.000
_cell.length_c   1.000
_cell.angle_alpha   90.00
_cell.angle_beta   90.00
_cell.angle_gamma   90.00
#
_symmetry.space_group_name_H-M   'P 1'
#
loop_
_entity.id
_entity.type
_entity.pdbx_description
1 polymer ?
#
loop_
_entity_poly.entity_id
_entity_poly.type
_entity_poly.pdbx_seq_one_letter_code
_entity_poly.pdbx_strand_id
1 'polypeptide(L)'
;MSTLQAGEPSENQEIRKLTGKVESRFSSPLVQERLQAHRLADLEQLFAHRDNVDQRHTGRAVWSTSMEDRKHNRFQVFVKLHEGKIPFLPRLSEFRGGLYKKPNPLREWEGIDVVKKLGLNVPERLALFHEQGRQFRAAVITKEVTGRQSVYQMIENQSWKSLGNEFQAGILDQMMAIIGRIHEGGYGWRGISTGHYFPVLNGDGTWTLSLIDLEGIHDGASNSVVKRDFNKLLKCLVKYNGGDFAAKYVKQNWENRGRITVNSFPVTAAAKAA
;
A
#
# COMPACT_ATOMS: atom_id res chain seq x y z
N MET A 1 -26.83 46.43 -18.33
CA MET A 1 -26.99 44.98 -18.10
C MET A 1 -26.07 44.27 -19.08
N SER A 2 -24.93 43.79 -18.60
CA SER A 2 -23.89 43.15 -19.42
C SER A 2 -24.18 41.65 -19.50
N THR A 3 -24.51 41.17 -20.69
CA THR A 3 -24.74 39.77 -21.00
C THR A 3 -23.39 39.05 -20.95
N LEU A 4 -23.15 38.24 -19.91
CA LEU A 4 -22.01 37.33 -19.85
C LEU A 4 -22.20 36.27 -20.95
N GLN A 5 -21.41 36.39 -22.03
CA GLN A 5 -21.29 35.32 -23.02
C GLN A 5 -20.60 34.13 -22.36
N ALA A 6 -21.31 33.01 -22.28
CA ALA A 6 -20.72 31.72 -21.94
C ALA A 6 -19.67 31.38 -23.01
N GLY A 7 -18.40 31.41 -22.64
CA GLY A 7 -17.31 31.02 -23.54
C GLY A 7 -17.51 29.58 -24.02
N GLU A 8 -17.34 29.38 -25.32
CA GLU A 8 -17.40 28.04 -25.92
C GLU A 8 -16.44 27.10 -25.17
N PRO A 9 -16.89 25.90 -24.79
CA PRO A 9 -16.02 24.93 -24.15
C PRO A 9 -14.84 24.64 -25.09
N SER A 10 -13.62 24.88 -24.62
CA SER A 10 -12.40 24.61 -25.41
C SER A 10 -12.47 23.20 -26.00
N GLU A 11 -12.03 23.00 -27.24
CA GLU A 11 -11.99 21.74 -27.99
C GLU A 11 -11.48 20.52 -27.15
N ASN A 12 -10.62 20.77 -26.16
CA ASN A 12 -10.15 19.79 -25.16
C ASN A 12 -11.25 19.21 -24.24
N GLN A 13 -12.38 19.89 -24.04
CA GLN A 13 -13.50 19.41 -23.21
C GLN A 13 -14.43 18.45 -23.96
N GLU A 14 -14.58 18.60 -25.28
CA GLU A 14 -15.38 17.68 -26.09
C GLU A 14 -14.64 16.37 -26.40
N ILE A 15 -13.32 16.42 -26.62
CA ILE A 15 -12.49 15.20 -26.74
C ILE A 15 -12.55 14.37 -25.44
N ARG A 16 -12.58 15.03 -24.27
CA ARG A 16 -12.66 14.36 -22.96
C ARG A 16 -13.94 13.54 -22.74
N LYS A 17 -15.05 13.85 -23.44
CA LYS A 17 -16.29 13.06 -23.36
C LYS A 17 -16.19 11.70 -24.07
N LEU A 18 -15.19 11.49 -24.94
CA LEU A 18 -14.96 10.24 -25.66
C LEU A 18 -13.84 9.37 -25.05
N THR A 19 -13.01 9.89 -24.15
CA THR A 19 -11.70 9.29 -23.82
C THR A 19 -11.58 8.55 -22.48
N GLY A 20 -12.50 8.75 -21.53
CA GLY A 20 -12.44 8.04 -20.25
C GLY A 20 -12.84 8.89 -19.06
N LYS A 21 -13.14 8.26 -17.92
CA LYS A 21 -13.41 8.98 -16.67
C LYS A 21 -12.07 9.37 -16.04
N VAL A 22 -11.79 10.68 -15.98
CA VAL A 22 -10.68 11.24 -15.20
C VAL A 22 -11.18 11.63 -13.83
N GLU A 23 -10.46 11.21 -12.80
CA GLU A 23 -10.78 11.47 -11.41
C GLU A 23 -9.51 11.88 -10.65
N SER A 24 -9.57 13.03 -10.01
CA SER A 24 -8.55 13.49 -9.06
C SER A 24 -9.20 13.65 -7.68
N ARG A 25 -8.56 13.11 -6.66
CA ARG A 25 -9.00 13.21 -5.26
C ARG A 25 -7.85 13.69 -4.40
N PHE A 26 -8.12 14.66 -3.53
CA PHE A 26 -7.23 15.09 -2.47
C PHE A 26 -7.83 14.68 -1.13
N SER A 27 -7.00 14.32 -0.15
CA SER A 27 -7.51 13.95 1.18
C SER A 27 -8.11 15.12 1.95
N SER A 28 -7.72 16.35 1.60
CA SER A 28 -8.36 17.59 2.07
C SER A 28 -8.00 18.79 1.17
N PRO A 29 -8.75 19.91 1.23
CA PRO A 29 -8.37 21.15 0.54
C PRO A 29 -6.98 21.67 0.94
N LEU A 30 -6.62 21.50 2.21
CA LEU A 30 -5.29 21.86 2.72
C LEU A 30 -4.18 21.04 2.06
N VAL A 31 -4.42 19.74 1.81
CA VAL A 31 -3.44 18.91 1.11
C VAL A 31 -3.31 19.33 -0.35
N GLN A 32 -4.41 19.72 -1.00
CA GLN A 32 -4.37 20.26 -2.35
C GLN A 32 -3.53 21.55 -2.43
N GLU A 33 -3.77 22.52 -1.54
CA GLU A 33 -3.01 23.77 -1.43
C GLU A 33 -1.50 23.50 -1.28
N ARG A 34 -1.14 22.55 -0.38
CA ARG A 34 0.25 22.17 -0.16
C ARG A 34 0.87 21.51 -1.38
N LEU A 35 0.18 20.55 -1.98
CA LEU A 35 0.67 19.91 -3.20
C LEU A 35 0.84 20.95 -4.31
N GLN A 36 -0.03 21.96 -4.40
CA GLN A 36 0.10 23.05 -5.38
C GLN A 36 1.36 23.89 -5.14
N ALA A 37 1.64 24.26 -3.89
CA ALA A 37 2.87 24.98 -3.52
C ALA A 37 4.14 24.21 -3.90
N HIS A 38 4.07 22.87 -3.91
CA HIS A 38 5.17 21.99 -4.31
C HIS A 38 5.11 21.53 -5.79
N ARG A 39 4.23 22.11 -6.62
CA ARG A 39 4.04 21.73 -8.03
C ARG A 39 3.63 20.26 -8.24
N LEU A 40 2.88 19.71 -7.28
CA LEU A 40 2.34 18.34 -7.27
C LEU A 40 0.80 18.31 -7.32
N ALA A 41 0.10 19.44 -7.41
CA ALA A 41 -1.36 19.46 -7.50
C ALA A 41 -1.89 19.11 -8.90
N ASP A 42 -1.11 19.39 -9.95
CA ASP A 42 -1.42 18.90 -11.29
C ASP A 42 -0.94 17.45 -11.40
N LEU A 43 -1.81 16.54 -10.99
CA LEU A 43 -1.49 15.12 -10.95
C LEU A 43 -1.24 14.52 -12.35
N GLU A 44 -1.71 15.18 -13.41
CA GLU A 44 -1.45 14.77 -14.78
C GLU A 44 0.00 15.07 -15.17
N GLN A 45 0.53 16.21 -14.74
CA GLN A 45 1.94 16.59 -14.98
C GLN A 45 2.94 15.65 -14.30
N LEU A 46 2.52 14.89 -13.28
CA LEU A 46 3.41 13.90 -12.64
C LEU A 46 3.96 12.89 -13.65
N PHE A 47 3.21 12.57 -14.69
CA PHE A 47 3.64 11.63 -15.72
C PHE A 47 4.70 12.22 -16.67
N ALA A 48 4.76 13.54 -16.81
CA ALA A 48 5.80 14.20 -17.62
C ALA A 48 7.18 14.13 -16.95
N HIS A 49 7.25 13.92 -15.63
CA HIS A 49 8.50 13.80 -14.88
C HIS A 49 8.97 12.36 -14.71
N ARG A 50 8.41 11.39 -15.45
CA ARG A 50 8.69 9.96 -15.31
C ARG A 50 10.17 9.61 -15.50
N ASP A 51 10.89 10.35 -16.32
CA ASP A 51 12.31 10.10 -16.60
C ASP A 51 13.20 10.32 -15.36
N ASN A 52 12.74 11.09 -14.37
CA ASN A 52 13.43 11.31 -13.10
C ASN A 52 13.17 10.19 -12.08
N VAL A 53 12.43 9.15 -12.45
CA VAL A 53 12.02 8.09 -11.52
C VAL A 53 13.04 6.96 -11.47
N ASP A 54 13.22 6.38 -10.28
CA ASP A 54 13.92 5.12 -10.10
C ASP A 54 13.26 4.00 -10.93
N GLN A 55 13.91 3.63 -12.04
CA GLN A 55 13.42 2.63 -12.99
C GLN A 55 13.69 1.18 -12.56
N ARG A 56 14.21 0.93 -11.35
CA ARG A 56 14.48 -0.44 -10.85
C ARG A 56 13.25 -1.35 -10.84
N HIS A 57 12.04 -0.80 -10.98
CA HIS A 57 10.80 -1.55 -11.19
C HIS A 57 10.22 -1.29 -12.58
N THR A 58 10.34 -2.26 -13.49
CA THR A 58 9.76 -2.17 -14.84
C THR A 58 8.24 -1.93 -14.77
N GLY A 59 7.80 -0.76 -15.25
CA GLY A 59 6.38 -0.36 -15.28
C GLY A 59 5.83 0.24 -13.98
N ARG A 60 6.65 0.43 -12.93
CA ARG A 60 6.27 1.16 -11.72
C ARG A 60 7.28 2.25 -11.45
N ALA A 61 6.83 3.47 -11.49
CA ALA A 61 7.64 4.61 -11.13
C ALA A 61 7.35 4.98 -9.67
N VAL A 62 8.34 4.86 -8.79
CA VAL A 62 8.28 5.43 -7.44
C VAL A 62 9.35 6.50 -7.33
N TRP A 63 8.94 7.75 -7.16
CA TRP A 63 9.86 8.81 -6.73
C TRP A 63 9.52 9.27 -5.33
N SER A 64 10.47 9.93 -4.68
CA SER A 64 10.24 10.63 -3.42
C SER A 64 10.63 12.09 -3.54
N THR A 65 9.95 12.96 -2.79
CA THR A 65 10.31 14.37 -2.65
C THR A 65 9.98 14.85 -1.24
N SER A 66 10.57 15.97 -0.82
CA SER A 66 10.33 16.56 0.49
C SER A 66 9.23 17.61 0.41
N MET A 67 8.34 17.60 1.39
CA MET A 67 7.30 18.60 1.58
C MET A 67 7.41 19.20 2.98
N GLU A 68 6.84 20.37 3.15
CA GLU A 68 6.84 21.08 4.41
C GLU A 68 5.40 21.31 4.92
N ASP A 69 5.17 21.11 6.21
CA ASP A 69 3.87 21.41 6.82
C ASP A 69 3.77 22.89 7.25
N ARG A 70 2.61 23.32 7.77
CA ARG A 70 2.38 24.70 8.23
C ARG A 70 3.29 25.13 9.39
N LYS A 71 3.94 24.20 10.06
CA LYS A 71 4.85 24.43 11.18
C LYS A 71 6.31 24.31 10.75
N HIS A 72 6.59 24.35 9.44
CA HIS A 72 7.92 24.18 8.88
C HIS A 72 8.55 22.80 9.14
N ASN A 73 7.76 21.79 9.51
CA ASN A 73 8.27 20.43 9.63
C ASN A 73 8.36 19.81 8.25
N ARG A 74 9.55 19.34 7.89
CA ARG A 74 9.78 18.60 6.66
C ARG A 74 9.39 17.14 6.81
N PHE A 75 8.77 16.58 5.78
CA PHE A 75 8.45 15.17 5.69
C PHE A 75 8.58 14.69 4.24
N GLN A 76 8.91 13.41 4.06
CA GLN A 76 8.99 12.83 2.73
C GLN A 76 7.60 12.41 2.24
N VAL A 77 7.39 12.56 0.94
CA VAL A 77 6.24 12.01 0.23
C VAL A 77 6.71 11.11 -0.89
N PHE A 78 5.93 10.07 -1.14
CA PHE A 78 6.17 9.09 -2.19
C PHE A 78 5.05 9.17 -3.22
N VAL A 79 5.44 9.21 -4.49
CA VAL A 79 4.51 9.20 -5.62
C VAL A 79 4.68 7.87 -6.34
N LYS A 80 3.64 7.04 -6.31
CA LYS A 80 3.58 5.79 -7.08
C LYS A 80 2.79 6.04 -8.37
N LEU A 81 3.44 5.90 -9.51
CA LEU A 81 2.86 6.06 -10.84
C LEU A 81 2.65 4.70 -11.50
N HIS A 82 1.55 4.56 -12.25
CA HIS A 82 1.26 3.38 -13.05
C HIS A 82 0.50 3.79 -14.31
N GLU A 83 1.04 3.38 -15.45
CA GLU A 83 0.41 3.54 -16.75
C GLU A 83 0.48 2.22 -17.51
N GLY A 84 -0.55 1.94 -18.30
CA GLY A 84 -0.56 0.72 -19.09
C GLY A 84 -1.90 0.41 -19.72
N LYS A 85 -1.91 -0.67 -20.48
CA LYS A 85 -3.13 -1.27 -21.03
C LYS A 85 -3.70 -2.24 -19.99
N ILE A 86 -5.02 -2.26 -19.86
CA ILE A 86 -5.69 -3.33 -19.12
C ILE A 86 -5.32 -4.66 -19.79
N PRO A 87 -4.73 -5.62 -19.07
CA PRO A 87 -4.37 -6.90 -19.67
C PRO A 87 -5.64 -7.58 -20.19
N PHE A 88 -5.59 -8.08 -21.42
CA PHE A 88 -6.71 -8.80 -22.03
C PHE A 88 -7.12 -10.04 -21.20
N LEU A 89 -6.14 -10.71 -20.60
CA LEU A 89 -6.35 -11.84 -19.69
C LEU A 89 -5.73 -11.53 -18.33
N PRO A 90 -6.54 -11.20 -17.30
CA PRO A 90 -6.01 -11.01 -15.95
C PRO A 90 -5.56 -12.33 -15.34
N ARG A 91 -4.67 -12.27 -14.34
CA ARG A 91 -4.31 -13.49 -13.59
C ARG A 91 -5.55 -14.00 -12.87
N LEU A 92 -5.73 -15.32 -12.77
CA LEU A 92 -6.88 -15.93 -12.08
C LEU A 92 -7.08 -15.39 -10.65
N SER A 93 -5.98 -15.10 -9.95
CA SER A 93 -6.01 -14.51 -8.62
C SER A 93 -6.47 -13.04 -8.60
N GLU A 94 -6.24 -12.29 -9.66
CA GLU A 94 -6.75 -10.91 -9.80
C GLU A 94 -8.23 -10.92 -10.17
N PHE A 95 -8.66 -11.90 -10.97
CA PHE A 95 -10.07 -12.11 -11.28
C PHE A 95 -10.89 -12.38 -10.03
N ARG A 96 -10.46 -13.34 -9.20
CA ARG A 96 -11.17 -13.72 -7.96
C ARG A 96 -11.30 -12.57 -6.95
N GLY A 97 -10.30 -11.69 -6.87
CA GLY A 97 -10.31 -10.54 -5.98
C GLY A 97 -10.81 -9.23 -6.62
N GLY A 98 -11.27 -9.26 -7.87
CA GLY A 98 -11.67 -8.06 -8.62
C GLY A 98 -10.54 -7.03 -8.88
N LEU A 99 -9.29 -7.38 -8.55
CA LEU A 99 -8.15 -6.46 -8.59
C LEU A 99 -7.74 -6.06 -10.01
N TYR A 100 -8.05 -6.89 -11.00
CA TYR A 100 -7.64 -6.64 -12.39
C TYR A 100 -8.28 -5.41 -13.04
N LYS A 101 -9.41 -4.95 -12.49
CA LYS A 101 -10.12 -3.76 -13.00
C LYS A 101 -9.51 -2.45 -12.51
N LYS A 102 -8.53 -2.52 -11.59
CA LYS A 102 -8.00 -1.34 -10.89
C LYS A 102 -6.49 -1.24 -11.08
N PRO A 103 -5.96 -0.07 -11.44
CA PRO A 103 -4.52 0.13 -11.46
C PRO A 103 -3.94 0.09 -10.04
N ASN A 104 -2.65 -0.24 -9.91
CA ASN A 104 -1.99 -0.40 -8.61
C ASN A 104 -2.16 0.83 -7.68
N PRO A 105 -2.02 2.08 -8.13
CA PRO A 105 -2.23 3.26 -7.27
C PRO A 105 -3.64 3.37 -6.68
N LEU A 106 -4.68 3.01 -7.46
CA LEU A 106 -6.05 2.98 -6.95
C LEU A 106 -6.21 1.87 -5.91
N ARG A 107 -5.62 0.69 -6.16
CA ARG A 107 -5.63 -0.42 -5.21
C ARG A 107 -4.87 -0.08 -3.92
N GLU A 108 -3.73 0.60 -4.02
CA GLU A 108 -2.98 1.10 -2.88
C GLU A 108 -3.83 2.07 -2.05
N TRP A 109 -4.47 3.03 -2.72
CA TRP A 109 -5.35 4.00 -2.09
C TRP A 109 -6.48 3.33 -1.30
N GLU A 110 -7.16 2.34 -1.89
CA GLU A 110 -8.23 1.58 -1.23
C GLU A 110 -7.69 0.65 -0.13
N GLY A 111 -6.56 -0.02 -0.37
CA GLY A 111 -5.93 -0.93 0.58
C GLY A 111 -5.48 -0.21 1.86
N ILE A 112 -4.98 1.02 1.74
CA ILE A 112 -4.67 1.87 2.89
C ILE A 112 -5.92 2.17 3.72
N ASP A 113 -7.07 2.47 3.10
CA ASP A 113 -8.31 2.71 3.86
C ASP A 113 -8.78 1.46 4.61
N VAL A 114 -8.76 0.31 3.96
CA VAL A 114 -9.12 -0.96 4.58
C VAL A 114 -8.23 -1.23 5.80
N VAL A 115 -6.91 -1.18 5.61
CA VAL A 115 -5.95 -1.49 6.66
C VAL A 115 -5.98 -0.46 7.79
N LYS A 116 -6.22 0.83 7.48
CA LYS A 116 -6.44 1.86 8.49
C LYS A 116 -7.69 1.62 9.34
N LYS A 117 -8.80 1.17 8.73
CA LYS A 117 -10.03 0.80 9.46
C LYS A 117 -9.82 -0.38 10.42
N LEU A 118 -8.84 -1.24 10.14
CA LEU A 118 -8.41 -2.30 11.05
C LEU A 118 -7.49 -1.79 12.19
N GLY A 119 -7.32 -0.46 12.33
CA GLY A 119 -6.47 0.14 13.36
C GLY A 119 -5.00 -0.20 13.20
N LEU A 120 -4.54 -0.42 11.96
CA LEU A 120 -3.14 -0.68 11.64
C LEU A 120 -2.46 0.60 11.13
N ASN A 121 -1.16 0.73 11.40
CA ASN A 121 -0.39 1.88 10.99
C ASN A 121 0.00 1.79 9.51
N VAL A 122 -0.37 2.81 8.75
CA VAL A 122 -0.22 2.90 7.30
C VAL A 122 0.14 4.33 6.92
N PRO A 123 0.69 4.57 5.73
CA PRO A 123 0.97 5.92 5.30
C PRO A 123 -0.30 6.76 5.21
N GLU A 124 -0.15 8.05 5.48
CA GLU A 124 -1.19 9.04 5.21
C GLU A 124 -1.32 9.22 3.69
N ARG A 125 -2.54 9.10 3.16
CA ARG A 125 -2.81 9.37 1.74
C ARG A 125 -3.01 10.86 1.53
N LEU A 126 -2.38 11.40 0.50
CA LEU A 126 -2.44 12.82 0.18
C LEU A 126 -3.29 13.06 -1.06
N ALA A 127 -3.03 12.34 -2.14
CA ALA A 127 -3.77 12.50 -3.38
C ALA A 127 -3.85 11.19 -4.19
N LEU A 128 -4.87 11.10 -5.02
CA LEU A 128 -5.08 10.05 -6.01
C LEU A 128 -5.45 10.70 -7.34
N PHE A 129 -4.80 10.27 -8.40
CA PHE A 129 -5.22 10.49 -9.77
C PHE A 129 -5.54 9.15 -10.41
N HIS A 130 -6.63 9.12 -11.17
CA HIS A 130 -7.06 7.95 -11.91
C HIS A 130 -7.78 8.37 -13.18
N GLU A 131 -7.24 7.94 -14.31
CA GLU A 131 -7.84 8.09 -15.63
C GLU A 131 -8.15 6.69 -16.19
N GLN A 132 -9.42 6.45 -16.49
CA GLN A 132 -9.90 5.16 -17.01
C GLN A 132 -10.32 5.30 -18.47
N GLY A 133 -9.51 4.78 -19.39
CA GLY A 133 -9.82 4.67 -20.82
C GLY A 133 -9.32 3.35 -21.43
N ARG A 134 -8.95 3.36 -22.73
CA ARG A 134 -8.26 2.21 -23.38
C ARG A 134 -6.89 1.92 -22.76
N GLN A 135 -6.30 2.93 -22.16
CA GLN A 135 -5.15 2.85 -21.27
C GLN A 135 -5.62 3.38 -19.91
N PHE A 136 -5.05 2.85 -18.83
CA PHE A 136 -5.18 3.48 -17.52
C PHE A 136 -3.94 4.30 -17.24
N ARG A 137 -4.14 5.44 -16.58
CA ARG A 137 -3.09 6.21 -15.91
C ARG A 137 -3.54 6.43 -14.48
N ALA A 138 -2.69 6.14 -13.53
CA ALA A 138 -3.00 6.37 -12.12
C ALA A 138 -1.76 6.78 -11.34
N ALA A 139 -1.96 7.64 -10.36
CA ALA A 139 -0.94 8.09 -9.43
C ALA A 139 -1.51 8.09 -8.02
N VAL A 140 -0.71 7.72 -7.04
CA VAL A 140 -1.05 7.90 -5.62
C VAL A 140 0.11 8.58 -4.91
N ILE A 141 -0.22 9.61 -4.14
CA ILE A 141 0.73 10.34 -3.30
C ILE A 141 0.46 9.98 -1.85
N THR A 142 1.51 9.54 -1.16
CA THR A 142 1.45 9.13 0.25
C THR A 142 2.57 9.78 1.04
N LYS A 143 2.34 10.03 2.33
CA LYS A 143 3.38 10.42 3.27
C LYS A 143 4.25 9.22 3.62
N GLU A 144 5.53 9.46 3.89
CA GLU A 144 6.41 8.47 4.49
C GLU A 144 5.84 7.91 5.81
N VAL A 145 6.03 6.61 6.02
CA VAL A 145 5.68 5.95 7.28
C VAL A 145 6.74 6.18 8.34
N THR A 146 6.38 6.05 9.61
CA THR A 146 7.38 6.04 10.69
C THR A 146 8.23 4.77 10.63
N GLY A 147 9.52 4.91 10.93
CA GLY A 147 10.50 3.82 10.92
C GLY A 147 11.57 4.07 9.86
N ARG A 148 12.84 4.00 10.26
CA ARG A 148 13.96 4.38 9.37
C ARG A 148 14.27 3.33 8.30
N GLN A 149 13.95 2.07 8.58
CA GLN A 149 14.30 0.93 7.74
C GLN A 149 13.18 -0.09 7.77
N SER A 150 12.92 -0.72 6.63
CA SER A 150 12.07 -1.91 6.58
C SER A 150 12.81 -3.13 7.16
N VAL A 151 12.07 -4.16 7.56
CA VAL A 151 12.67 -5.44 7.99
C VAL A 151 13.59 -6.01 6.91
N TYR A 152 13.24 -5.88 5.62
CA TYR A 152 14.15 -6.27 4.53
C TYR A 152 15.49 -5.53 4.58
N GLN A 153 15.46 -4.20 4.69
CA GLN A 153 16.68 -3.39 4.77
C GLN A 153 17.51 -3.74 6.00
N MET A 154 16.85 -3.98 7.14
CA MET A 154 17.54 -4.42 8.36
C MET A 154 18.26 -5.77 8.18
N ILE A 155 17.66 -6.68 7.42
CA ILE A 155 18.27 -7.96 7.08
C ILE A 155 19.44 -7.76 6.11
N GLU A 156 19.24 -6.98 5.05
CA GLU A 156 20.24 -6.69 4.02
C GLU A 156 21.51 -6.05 4.63
N ASN A 157 21.35 -5.08 5.52
CA ASN A 157 22.44 -4.37 6.18
C ASN A 157 22.97 -5.06 7.46
N GLN A 158 22.53 -6.29 7.75
CA GLN A 158 22.88 -7.08 8.94
C GLN A 158 22.44 -6.52 10.31
N SER A 159 21.77 -5.35 10.38
CA SER A 159 21.27 -4.81 11.66
C SER A 159 20.23 -5.73 12.30
N TRP A 160 19.49 -6.52 11.51
CA TRP A 160 18.56 -7.53 12.02
C TRP A 160 19.24 -8.50 12.97
N LYS A 161 20.41 -9.03 12.60
CA LYS A 161 21.17 -9.98 13.45
C LYS A 161 21.66 -9.32 14.73
N SER A 162 21.98 -8.03 14.69
CA SER A 162 22.47 -7.29 15.85
C SER A 162 21.39 -6.97 16.91
N LEU A 163 20.10 -7.08 16.56
CA LEU A 163 19.00 -6.82 17.50
C LEU A 163 18.93 -7.81 18.67
N GLY A 164 19.46 -9.04 18.50
CA GLY A 164 19.22 -10.14 19.45
C GLY A 164 17.84 -10.79 19.30
N ASN A 165 17.71 -12.04 19.77
CA ASN A 165 16.53 -12.87 19.50
C ASN A 165 15.23 -12.32 20.10
N GLU A 166 15.29 -11.64 21.25
CA GLU A 166 14.12 -11.07 21.92
C GLU A 166 13.48 -9.96 21.09
N PHE A 167 14.28 -8.97 20.64
CA PHE A 167 13.78 -7.90 19.79
C PHE A 167 13.34 -8.40 18.42
N GLN A 168 14.05 -9.38 17.85
CA GLN A 168 13.60 -10.05 16.62
C GLN A 168 12.23 -10.72 16.81
N ALA A 169 12.03 -11.46 17.92
CA ALA A 169 10.76 -12.10 18.24
C ALA A 169 9.62 -11.07 18.38
N GLY A 170 9.86 -9.95 19.06
CA GLY A 170 8.87 -8.87 19.18
C GLY A 170 8.42 -8.28 17.83
N ILE A 171 9.35 -8.08 16.89
CA ILE A 171 9.00 -7.64 15.53
C ILE A 171 8.19 -8.72 14.81
N LEU A 172 8.62 -9.99 14.89
CA LEU A 172 7.93 -11.12 14.23
C LEU A 172 6.52 -11.33 14.78
N ASP A 173 6.33 -11.19 16.10
CA ASP A 173 5.01 -11.25 16.73
C ASP A 173 4.09 -10.16 16.20
N GLN A 174 4.60 -8.94 16.06
CA GLN A 174 3.81 -7.83 15.52
C GLN A 174 3.48 -8.04 14.03
N MET A 175 4.41 -8.58 13.23
CA MET A 175 4.12 -8.96 11.83
C MET A 175 3.00 -10.01 11.75
N MET A 176 3.04 -11.01 12.63
CA MET A 176 2.01 -12.06 12.68
C MET A 176 0.67 -11.52 13.18
N ALA A 177 0.66 -10.63 14.17
CA ALA A 177 -0.54 -9.97 14.66
C ALA A 177 -1.20 -9.11 13.56
N ILE A 178 -0.40 -8.40 12.76
CA ILE A 178 -0.86 -7.62 11.61
C ILE A 178 -1.55 -8.51 10.57
N ILE A 179 -0.91 -9.60 10.15
CA ILE A 179 -1.48 -10.53 9.18
C ILE A 179 -2.77 -11.14 9.73
N GLY A 180 -2.75 -11.57 11.00
CA GLY A 180 -3.92 -12.08 11.70
C GLY A 180 -5.09 -11.09 11.64
N ARG A 181 -4.85 -9.81 11.96
CA ARG A 181 -5.89 -8.78 11.94
C ARG A 181 -6.45 -8.51 10.53
N ILE A 182 -5.60 -8.55 9.50
CA ILE A 182 -6.05 -8.44 8.10
C ILE A 182 -6.99 -9.61 7.76
N HIS A 183 -6.62 -10.84 8.14
CA HIS A 183 -7.41 -12.03 7.90
C HIS A 183 -8.71 -12.06 8.71
N GLU A 184 -8.67 -11.66 9.98
CA GLU A 184 -9.83 -11.48 10.87
C GLU A 184 -10.81 -10.43 10.33
N GLY A 185 -10.30 -9.38 9.69
CA GLY A 185 -11.11 -8.41 8.95
C GLY A 185 -11.75 -8.96 7.67
N GLY A 186 -11.49 -10.22 7.30
CA GLY A 186 -12.03 -10.86 6.11
C GLY A 186 -11.24 -10.58 4.83
N TYR A 187 -10.02 -10.03 4.93
CA TYR A 187 -9.19 -9.64 3.79
C TYR A 187 -7.99 -10.57 3.59
N GLY A 188 -7.50 -10.70 2.36
CA GLY A 188 -6.19 -11.27 2.06
C GLY A 188 -5.18 -10.18 1.68
N TRP A 189 -3.89 -10.44 1.86
CA TRP A 189 -2.80 -9.55 1.44
C TRP A 189 -1.80 -10.26 0.53
N ARG A 190 -2.06 -10.21 -0.79
CA ARG A 190 -1.16 -10.81 -1.80
C ARG A 190 0.22 -10.13 -1.82
N GLY A 191 0.34 -8.91 -1.30
CA GLY A 191 1.53 -8.07 -1.31
C GLY A 191 2.62 -8.47 -0.31
N ILE A 192 2.37 -9.35 0.67
CA ILE A 192 3.29 -9.63 1.79
C ILE A 192 4.76 -9.78 1.38
N SER A 193 5.63 -9.01 2.04
CA SER A 193 7.09 -9.01 1.89
C SER A 193 7.71 -8.41 3.16
N THR A 194 8.93 -8.81 3.53
CA THR A 194 9.67 -8.19 4.65
C THR A 194 10.01 -6.72 4.37
N GLY A 195 10.01 -6.29 3.11
CA GLY A 195 10.21 -4.88 2.73
C GLY A 195 9.02 -3.98 3.03
N HIS A 196 7.88 -4.54 3.44
CA HIS A 196 6.63 -3.79 3.64
C HIS A 196 6.32 -3.50 5.12
N TYR A 197 7.24 -3.83 6.03
CA TYR A 197 7.10 -3.63 7.47
C TYR A 197 8.19 -2.71 7.97
N PHE A 198 7.80 -1.61 8.62
CA PHE A 198 8.70 -0.59 9.15
C PHE A 198 8.57 -0.54 10.68
N PRO A 199 9.45 -1.23 11.41
CA PRO A 199 9.38 -1.31 12.86
C PRO A 199 9.90 -0.04 13.55
N VAL A 200 9.27 0.30 14.66
CA VAL A 200 9.66 1.34 15.61
C VAL A 200 9.55 0.76 17.02
N LEU A 201 10.63 0.85 17.80
CA LEU A 201 10.63 0.47 19.21
C LEU A 201 10.06 1.63 20.03
N ASN A 202 9.02 1.35 20.81
CA ASN A 202 8.39 2.30 21.70
C ASN A 202 9.19 2.43 23.01
N GLY A 203 8.96 3.51 23.76
CA GLY A 203 9.62 3.76 25.05
C GLY A 203 9.29 2.74 26.14
N ASP A 204 8.22 1.96 25.97
CA ASP A 204 7.79 0.88 26.88
C ASP A 204 8.33 -0.51 26.47
N GLY A 205 9.21 -0.57 25.46
CA GLY A 205 9.79 -1.82 24.97
C GLY A 205 8.91 -2.58 23.97
N THR A 206 7.72 -2.09 23.64
CA THR A 206 6.86 -2.71 22.62
C THR A 206 7.23 -2.25 21.21
N TRP A 207 6.85 -3.04 20.20
CA TRP A 207 7.08 -2.70 18.79
C TRP A 207 5.81 -2.21 18.10
N THR A 208 5.95 -1.12 17.36
CA THR A 208 4.94 -0.64 16.42
C THR A 208 5.44 -0.80 14.99
N LEU A 209 4.64 -1.41 14.12
CA LEU A 209 4.99 -1.60 12.71
C LEU A 209 4.06 -0.78 11.81
N SER A 210 4.64 -0.01 10.91
CA SER A 210 3.91 0.62 9.80
C SER A 210 4.00 -0.22 8.52
N LEU A 211 2.94 -0.17 7.71
CA LEU A 211 2.81 -0.98 6.50
C LEU A 211 2.78 -0.12 5.24
N ILE A 212 3.40 -0.61 4.17
CA ILE A 212 3.29 -0.04 2.81
C ILE A 212 2.93 -1.14 1.80
N ASP A 213 2.65 -0.75 0.56
CA ASP A 213 2.39 -1.70 -0.54
C ASP A 213 1.17 -2.60 -0.27
N LEU A 214 0.06 -1.91 -0.04
CA LEU A 214 -1.26 -2.42 0.28
C LEU A 214 -2.15 -2.58 -0.96
N GLU A 215 -1.63 -2.32 -2.16
CA GLU A 215 -2.26 -2.63 -3.45
C GLU A 215 -2.69 -4.10 -3.58
N GLY A 216 -2.08 -5.00 -2.80
CA GLY A 216 -2.41 -6.43 -2.76
C GLY A 216 -3.54 -6.80 -1.81
N ILE A 217 -4.15 -5.85 -1.09
CA ILE A 217 -5.29 -6.07 -0.20
C ILE A 217 -6.54 -6.38 -1.05
N HIS A 218 -7.26 -7.44 -0.69
CA HIS A 218 -8.49 -7.84 -1.38
C HIS A 218 -9.46 -8.53 -0.43
N ASP A 219 -10.74 -8.49 -0.77
CA ASP A 219 -11.77 -9.22 -0.03
C ASP A 219 -11.53 -10.74 -0.10
N GLY A 220 -11.88 -11.44 0.97
CA GLY A 220 -11.89 -12.90 1.05
C GLY A 220 -10.61 -13.49 1.64
N ALA A 221 -10.64 -13.71 2.96
CA ALA A 221 -9.65 -14.48 3.71
C ALA A 221 -10.01 -15.98 3.78
N SER A 222 -10.08 -16.68 2.65
CA SER A 222 -10.26 -18.15 2.69
C SER A 222 -9.06 -18.83 3.35
N ASN A 223 -9.23 -20.04 3.88
CA ASN A 223 -8.12 -20.84 4.43
C ASN A 223 -6.94 -20.99 3.45
N SER A 224 -7.21 -21.07 2.14
CA SER A 224 -6.18 -21.10 1.11
C SER A 224 -5.45 -19.76 0.94
N VAL A 225 -6.15 -18.62 1.06
CA VAL A 225 -5.55 -17.28 1.05
C VAL A 225 -4.70 -17.06 2.29
N VAL A 226 -5.23 -17.39 3.46
CA VAL A 226 -4.53 -17.33 4.74
C VAL A 226 -3.22 -18.14 4.70
N LYS A 227 -3.29 -19.40 4.27
CA LYS A 227 -2.12 -20.27 4.11
C LYS A 227 -1.12 -19.74 3.09
N ARG A 228 -1.60 -19.19 1.96
CA ARG A 228 -0.74 -18.56 0.93
C ARG A 228 0.05 -17.40 1.51
N ASP A 229 -0.65 -16.49 2.19
CA ASP A 229 -0.09 -15.28 2.76
C ASP A 229 0.98 -15.60 3.82
N PHE A 230 0.68 -16.57 4.68
CA PHE A 230 1.62 -17.11 5.65
C PHE A 230 2.86 -17.73 4.99
N ASN A 231 2.67 -18.61 4.01
CA ASN A 231 3.78 -19.22 3.28
C ASN A 231 4.64 -18.18 2.54
N LYS A 232 4.01 -17.10 2.06
CA LYS A 232 4.73 -15.99 1.42
C LYS A 232 5.59 -15.24 2.44
N LEU A 233 5.08 -14.97 3.65
CA LEU A 233 5.88 -14.40 4.73
C LEU A 233 7.08 -15.30 5.05
N LEU A 234 6.84 -16.59 5.29
CA LEU A 234 7.91 -17.56 5.57
C LEU A 234 8.99 -17.56 4.48
N LYS A 235 8.57 -17.60 3.21
CA LYS A 235 9.50 -17.55 2.07
C LYS A 235 10.36 -16.28 2.07
N CYS A 236 9.78 -15.13 2.42
CA CYS A 236 10.53 -13.87 2.51
C CYS A 236 11.56 -13.91 3.66
N LEU A 237 11.17 -14.42 4.83
CA LEU A 237 12.08 -14.56 5.98
C LEU A 237 13.22 -15.53 5.70
N VAL A 238 12.94 -16.68 5.06
CA VAL A 238 13.97 -17.68 4.69
C VAL A 238 14.95 -17.11 3.66
N LYS A 239 14.45 -16.42 2.63
CA LYS A 239 15.28 -15.93 1.52
C LYS A 239 16.38 -14.98 1.97
N TYR A 240 16.11 -14.13 2.96
CA TYR A 240 17.00 -13.01 3.28
C TYR A 240 17.77 -13.18 4.58
N ASN A 241 17.31 -13.99 5.53
CA ASN A 241 17.87 -13.97 6.89
C ASN A 241 19.10 -14.87 7.13
N GLY A 242 19.57 -15.66 6.15
CA GLY A 242 20.74 -16.53 6.32
C GLY A 242 20.69 -17.49 7.52
N GLY A 243 19.50 -17.80 8.07
CA GLY A 243 19.40 -18.63 9.28
C GLY A 243 17.99 -18.79 9.84
N ASP A 244 17.61 -20.06 9.94
CA ASP A 244 16.50 -20.74 10.62
C ASP A 244 15.60 -19.99 11.63
N PHE A 245 16.12 -19.09 12.47
CA PHE A 245 15.39 -18.60 13.65
C PHE A 245 14.05 -17.94 13.30
N ALA A 246 14.04 -16.89 12.47
CA ALA A 246 12.81 -16.15 12.18
C ALA A 246 11.74 -17.04 11.51
N ALA A 247 12.17 -17.92 10.59
CA ALA A 247 11.26 -18.85 9.93
C ALA A 247 10.74 -19.94 10.88
N LYS A 248 11.60 -20.51 11.72
CA LYS A 248 11.23 -21.46 12.78
C LYS A 248 10.28 -20.84 13.78
N TYR A 249 10.58 -19.63 14.25
CA TYR A 249 9.77 -18.87 15.19
C TYR A 249 8.37 -18.64 14.65
N VAL A 250 8.26 -18.10 13.42
CA VAL A 250 6.98 -17.83 12.76
C VAL A 250 6.22 -19.13 12.49
N LYS A 251 6.90 -20.19 12.06
CA LYS A 251 6.30 -21.52 11.84
C LYS A 251 5.73 -22.12 13.12
N GLN A 252 6.52 -22.14 14.18
CA GLN A 252 6.11 -22.68 15.49
C GLN A 252 4.94 -21.88 16.07
N ASN A 253 5.00 -20.55 16.03
CA ASN A 253 3.91 -19.70 16.51
C ASN A 253 2.64 -19.87 15.69
N TRP A 254 2.76 -20.02 14.37
CA TRP A 254 1.62 -20.30 13.51
C TRP A 254 0.99 -21.66 13.80
N GLU A 255 1.79 -22.71 13.97
CA GLU A 255 1.29 -24.06 14.30
C GLU A 255 0.61 -24.07 15.67
N ASN A 256 1.15 -23.35 16.64
CA ASN A 256 0.55 -23.19 17.97
C ASN A 256 -0.79 -22.43 17.91
N ARG A 257 -0.88 -21.36 17.10
CA ARG A 257 -2.13 -20.60 16.89
C ARG A 257 -3.14 -21.35 16.01
N GLY A 258 -2.66 -22.14 15.04
CA GLY A 258 -3.46 -22.91 14.09
C GLY A 258 -4.24 -24.05 14.73
N ARG A 259 -3.85 -24.50 15.93
CA ARG A 259 -4.67 -25.38 16.78
C ARG A 259 -5.91 -24.68 17.36
N ILE A 260 -6.00 -23.35 17.28
CA ILE A 260 -7.06 -22.55 17.92
C ILE A 260 -8.07 -21.95 16.92
N THR A 261 -7.72 -21.70 15.65
CA THR A 261 -8.58 -20.81 14.81
C THR A 261 -8.91 -21.16 13.36
N VAL A 262 -8.37 -22.22 12.74
CA VAL A 262 -8.74 -22.50 11.32
C VAL A 262 -10.20 -22.99 11.16
N ASN A 263 -10.80 -23.52 12.24
CA ASN A 263 -12.22 -23.92 12.28
C ASN A 263 -13.15 -22.85 12.86
N SER A 264 -12.63 -21.70 13.30
CA SER A 264 -13.41 -20.68 14.01
C SER A 264 -13.32 -19.29 13.40
N PHE A 265 -12.83 -19.14 12.17
CA PHE A 265 -13.19 -17.97 11.36
C PHE A 265 -14.61 -18.19 10.87
N PRO A 266 -15.64 -17.59 11.51
CA PRO A 266 -16.95 -17.67 10.91
C PRO A 266 -16.84 -16.88 9.61
N VAL A 267 -17.20 -17.50 8.49
CA VAL A 267 -17.41 -16.81 7.22
C VAL A 267 -18.59 -15.87 7.44
N THR A 268 -18.35 -14.77 8.15
CA THR A 268 -19.42 -13.92 8.64
C THR A 268 -19.73 -12.92 7.55
N ALA A 269 -20.91 -13.08 6.96
CA ALA A 269 -21.59 -12.07 6.18
C ALA A 269 -21.73 -10.71 6.93
N ALA A 270 -21.45 -10.68 8.24
CA ALA A 270 -21.57 -9.51 9.10
C ALA A 270 -20.55 -8.39 8.84
N ALA A 271 -19.37 -8.67 8.26
CA ALA A 271 -18.39 -7.62 7.93
C ALA A 271 -18.81 -6.73 6.72
N LYS A 272 -19.90 -7.07 6.01
CA LYS A 272 -20.42 -6.26 4.89
C LYS A 272 -21.41 -5.16 5.30
N ALA A 273 -21.77 -5.05 6.58
CA ALA A 273 -22.81 -4.14 7.06
C ALA A 273 -22.29 -2.87 7.77
N ALA A 274 -20.98 -2.63 7.79
CA ALA A 274 -20.33 -1.44 8.38
C ALA A 274 -19.43 -0.74 7.35
#